data_AF-A0A1V4PHN3-F1
#
_entry.id   AF-A0A1V4PHN3-F1
#
_cell.length_a   1.000
_cell.length_b   1.000
_cell.length_c   1.000
_cell.angle_alpha   90.00
_cell.angle_beta   90.00
_cell.angle_gamma   90.00
#
_symmetry.space_group_name_H-M   'P 1'
#
loop_
_entity.id
_entity.type
_entity.pdbx_description
1 polymer ?
#
loop_
_entity_poly.entity_id
_entity_poly.type
_entity_poly.pdbx_seq_one_letter_code
_entity_poly.pdbx_strand_id
1 'polypeptide(L)'
;MTAAESGLMQGVGFVVLSGPALRAARDSALIAVKHRKMSGVPYQTYEALACKLHEVMSYGGPSDTRSPAISKAADVDRPNVTIAEVAVRLGISERHARRLAPKLGGQKIAGSWFVDELAIRQHLEGKK
;
A
#
# COMPACT_ATOMS: atom_id res chain seq x y z
N MET A 1 -12.04 -1.69 17.84
CA MET A 1 -10.93 -0.74 18.04
C MET A 1 -11.10 -0.12 19.40
N THR A 2 -10.35 -0.61 20.37
CA THR A 2 -10.23 0.08 21.67
C THR A 2 -9.26 1.26 21.52
N ALA A 3 -9.34 2.28 22.37
CA ALA A 3 -8.46 3.46 22.30
C ALA A 3 -6.96 3.09 22.32
N ALA A 4 -6.62 1.98 23.01
CA ALA A 4 -5.27 1.44 23.08
C ALA A 4 -4.77 0.87 21.73
N GLU A 5 -5.63 0.19 20.96
CA GLU A 5 -5.29 -0.33 19.62
C GLU A 5 -5.19 0.79 18.58
N SER A 6 -6.00 1.84 18.75
CA SER A 6 -5.98 3.01 17.87
C SER A 6 -4.70 3.83 18.02
N GLY A 7 -4.02 3.74 19.17
CA GLY A 7 -2.87 4.58 19.50
C GLY A 7 -3.23 6.02 19.84
N LEU A 8 -4.50 6.27 20.22
CA LEU A 8 -5.03 7.59 20.52
C LEU A 8 -5.45 7.66 21.99
N MET A 9 -4.81 8.54 22.76
CA MET A 9 -5.14 8.78 24.16
C MET A 9 -5.56 10.23 24.35
N GLN A 10 -6.69 10.45 25.04
CA GLN A 10 -7.19 11.79 25.32
C GLN A 10 -6.81 12.21 26.74
N GLY A 11 -6.25 13.41 26.85
CA GLY A 11 -6.09 14.14 28.11
C GLY A 11 -6.98 15.39 28.14
N VAL A 12 -6.93 16.13 29.24
CA VAL A 12 -7.63 17.42 29.32
C VAL A 12 -6.91 18.44 28.43
N GLY A 13 -7.54 18.79 27.30
CA GLY A 13 -7.03 19.80 26.38
C GLY A 13 -5.97 19.33 25.37
N PHE A 14 -5.59 18.04 25.38
CA PHE A 14 -4.63 17.48 24.42
C PHE A 14 -4.94 16.03 24.06
N VAL A 15 -4.38 15.58 22.94
CA VAL A 15 -4.45 14.19 22.47
C VAL A 15 -3.03 13.70 22.24
N VAL A 16 -2.71 12.54 22.80
CA VAL A 16 -1.45 11.83 22.56
C VAL A 16 -1.67 10.87 21.40
N LEU A 17 -0.82 10.97 20.39
CA LEU A 17 -0.83 10.12 19.21
C LEU A 17 0.37 9.19 19.24
N SER A 18 0.12 7.91 19.02
CA SER A 18 1.14 6.86 18.96
C SER A 18 0.80 5.85 17.86
N GLY A 19 1.81 5.10 17.40
CA GLY A 19 1.63 3.99 16.47
C GLY A 19 0.78 4.34 15.24
N PRO A 20 -0.34 3.62 14.97
CA PRO A 20 -1.21 3.88 13.82
C PRO A 20 -1.83 5.28 13.79
N ALA A 21 -2.27 5.84 14.92
CA ALA A 21 -2.85 7.19 14.96
C ALA A 21 -1.82 8.27 14.59
N LEU A 22 -0.57 8.10 15.00
CA LEU A 22 0.52 9.01 14.62
C LEU A 22 0.76 9.00 13.10
N ARG A 23 0.76 7.81 12.47
CA ARG A 23 0.84 7.66 11.02
C ARG A 23 -0.33 8.33 10.31
N ALA A 24 -1.55 8.06 10.74
CA ALA A 24 -2.76 8.63 10.15
C ALA A 24 -2.79 10.16 10.24
N ALA A 25 -2.32 10.75 11.35
CA ALA A 25 -2.21 12.19 11.51
C ALA A 25 -1.19 12.81 10.54
N ARG A 26 -0.03 12.16 10.36
CA ARG A 26 0.98 12.59 9.38
C ARG A 26 0.43 12.56 7.96
N ASP A 27 -0.24 11.48 7.59
CA ASP A 27 -0.78 11.32 6.23
C ASP A 27 -1.89 12.36 5.97
N SER A 28 -2.74 12.61 6.96
CA SER A 28 -3.77 13.65 6.89
C SER A 28 -3.16 15.05 6.68
N ALA A 29 -2.07 15.37 7.38
CA ALA A 29 -1.35 16.63 7.19
C ALA A 29 -0.74 16.73 5.77
N LEU A 30 -0.15 15.65 5.25
CA LEU A 30 0.39 15.61 3.87
C LEU A 30 -0.69 15.77 2.80
N ILE A 31 -1.86 15.14 2.99
CA ILE A 31 -3.01 15.31 2.09
C ILE A 31 -3.48 16.76 2.10
N ALA A 32 -3.57 17.38 3.27
CA ALA A 32 -3.92 18.79 3.40
C ALA A 32 -2.89 19.70 2.70
N VAL A 33 -1.59 19.44 2.86
CA VAL A 33 -0.53 20.17 2.14
C VAL A 33 -0.70 20.03 0.64
N LYS A 34 -0.87 18.81 0.13
CA LYS A 34 -1.03 18.56 -1.32
C LYS A 34 -2.23 19.31 -1.88
N HIS A 35 -3.37 19.20 -1.21
CA HIS A 35 -4.59 19.88 -1.63
C HIS A 35 -4.42 21.40 -1.61
N ARG A 36 -3.83 21.95 -0.55
CA ARG A 36 -3.62 23.40 -0.41
C ARG A 36 -2.60 23.97 -1.39
N LYS A 37 -1.53 23.22 -1.69
CA LYS A 37 -0.57 23.55 -2.77
C LYS A 37 -1.29 23.66 -4.12
N MET A 38 -2.20 22.72 -4.42
CA MET A 38 -3.01 22.77 -5.64
C MET A 38 -3.98 23.96 -5.67
N SER A 39 -4.56 24.32 -4.52
CA SER A 39 -5.50 25.45 -4.42
C SER A 39 -4.84 26.81 -4.24
N GLY A 40 -3.51 26.90 -4.15
CA GLY A 40 -2.77 28.16 -3.96
C GLY A 40 -2.98 28.83 -2.59
N VAL A 41 -3.48 28.11 -1.59
CA VAL A 41 -3.75 28.66 -0.25
C VAL A 41 -2.60 28.32 0.72
N PRO A 42 -2.42 29.08 1.82
CA PRO A 42 -1.35 28.84 2.79
C PRO A 42 -1.36 27.41 3.32
N TYR A 43 -0.20 26.75 3.31
CA TYR A 43 -0.02 25.33 3.66
C TYR A 43 1.10 25.09 4.68
N GLN A 44 1.86 26.12 5.05
CA GLN A 44 3.08 26.03 5.86
C GLN A 44 2.81 25.40 7.24
N THR A 45 1.66 25.68 7.85
CA THR A 45 1.26 25.08 9.13
C THR A 45 1.13 23.56 9.05
N TYR A 46 0.55 23.04 7.96
CA TYR A 46 0.39 21.60 7.76
C TYR A 46 1.70 20.93 7.39
N GLU A 47 2.57 21.63 6.67
CA GLU A 47 3.92 21.16 6.34
C GLU A 47 4.79 21.05 7.60
N ALA A 48 4.78 22.08 8.46
CA ALA A 48 5.47 22.05 9.75
C ALA A 48 4.97 20.92 10.65
N LEU A 49 3.65 20.70 10.69
CA LEU A 49 3.04 19.60 11.42
C LEU A 49 3.51 18.24 10.87
N ALA A 50 3.43 18.02 9.55
CA ALA A 50 3.86 16.77 8.92
C ALA A 50 5.35 16.48 9.18
N CYS A 51 6.21 17.50 9.12
CA CYS A 51 7.63 17.39 9.44
C CYS A 51 7.84 16.95 10.89
N LYS A 52 7.17 17.57 11.87
CA LYS A 52 7.30 17.18 13.28
C LYS A 52 6.78 15.78 13.56
N LEU A 53 5.65 15.37 12.97
CA LEU A 53 5.14 14.01 13.13
C LEU A 53 6.10 12.98 12.52
N HIS A 54 6.73 13.31 11.37
CA HIS A 54 7.74 12.46 10.76
C HIS A 54 9.00 12.33 11.64
N GLU A 55 9.47 13.44 12.21
CA GLU A 55 10.62 13.47 13.12
C GLU A 55 10.39 12.57 14.35
N VAL A 56 9.22 12.69 14.99
CA VAL A 56 8.82 11.83 16.13
C VAL A 56 8.79 10.35 15.74
N MET A 57 8.30 10.02 14.54
CA MET A 57 8.31 8.65 14.04
C MET A 57 9.73 8.11 13.81
N SER A 58 10.68 8.96 13.43
CA SER A 58 12.07 8.57 13.17
C SER A 58 12.90 8.36 14.44
N TYR A 59 12.50 8.95 15.58
CA TYR A 59 13.18 8.75 16.86
C TYR A 59 12.90 7.38 17.50
N GLY A 60 11.80 6.72 17.13
CA GLY A 60 11.54 5.33 17.50
C GLY A 60 12.16 4.40 16.48
N GLY A 61 13.39 3.92 16.73
CA GLY A 61 13.97 2.80 15.97
C GLY A 61 13.00 1.61 15.86
N PRO A 62 13.23 0.63 14.96
CA PRO A 62 12.23 -0.35 14.51
C PRO A 62 11.40 -0.91 15.68
N SER A 63 10.21 -0.37 15.87
CA SER A 63 9.30 -0.84 16.90
C SER A 63 8.66 -2.11 16.37
N ASP A 64 9.18 -3.24 16.84
CA ASP A 64 8.66 -4.60 16.59
C ASP A 64 7.34 -4.85 17.34
N THR A 65 6.47 -3.83 17.35
CA THR A 65 5.09 -3.97 17.77
C THR A 65 4.35 -4.72 16.68
N ARG A 66 4.19 -6.03 16.91
CA ARG A 66 3.30 -6.92 16.17
C ARG A 66 1.95 -6.22 16.01
N SER A 67 1.71 -5.68 14.82
CA SER A 67 0.43 -5.04 14.50
C SER A 67 -0.67 -6.11 14.61
N PRO A 68 -1.71 -5.93 15.44
CA PRO A 68 -2.87 -6.80 15.33
C PRO A 68 -3.47 -6.52 13.95
N ALA A 69 -3.60 -7.58 13.17
CA ALA A 69 -4.04 -7.54 11.79
C ALA A 69 -5.32 -6.71 11.66
N ILE A 70 -5.27 -5.67 10.81
CA ILE A 70 -6.46 -5.04 10.26
C ILE A 70 -7.19 -6.14 9.49
N SER A 71 -8.19 -6.73 10.14
CA SER A 71 -9.08 -7.70 9.51
C SER A 71 -10.06 -6.93 8.63
N LYS A 72 -10.04 -7.28 7.33
CA LYS A 72 -10.89 -6.82 6.22
C LYS A 72 -10.49 -5.53 5.51
N ALA A 73 -9.42 -5.61 4.73
CA ALA A 73 -9.56 -5.38 3.30
C ALA A 73 -9.51 -6.74 2.59
N ALA A 74 -10.27 -6.90 1.53
CA ALA A 74 -10.62 -8.16 0.89
C ALA A 74 -9.45 -9.13 0.64
N ASP A 75 -9.74 -10.43 0.79
CA ASP A 75 -9.27 -11.48 -0.12
C ASP A 75 -8.93 -10.88 -1.50
N VAL A 76 -7.73 -11.02 -2.06
CA VAL A 76 -7.01 -12.28 -2.20
C VAL A 76 -5.51 -12.00 -2.27
N ASP A 77 -4.74 -12.71 -1.44
CA ASP A 77 -3.33 -12.98 -1.67
C ASP A 77 -3.23 -13.96 -2.86
N ARG A 78 -3.51 -13.45 -4.07
CA ARG A 78 -3.19 -14.16 -5.31
C ARG A 78 -1.76 -13.73 -5.64
N PRO A 79 -0.78 -14.65 -5.66
CA PRO A 79 0.56 -14.33 -6.09
C PRO A 79 0.50 -13.87 -7.55
N ASN A 80 0.47 -12.55 -7.73
CA ASN A 80 0.43 -11.89 -9.02
C ASN A 80 1.85 -11.92 -9.59
N VAL A 81 2.04 -12.75 -10.60
CA VAL A 81 3.33 -12.98 -11.25
C VAL A 81 3.52 -11.92 -12.33
N THR A 82 4.71 -11.33 -12.40
CA THR A 82 5.06 -10.33 -13.41
C THR A 82 5.18 -10.94 -14.81
N ILE A 83 5.05 -10.14 -15.89
CA ILE A 83 5.26 -10.64 -17.25
C ILE A 83 6.61 -11.31 -17.47
N ALA A 84 7.67 -10.81 -16.83
CA ALA A 84 9.00 -11.40 -16.93
C ALA A 84 9.01 -12.82 -16.36
N GLU A 85 8.41 -13.01 -15.20
CA GLU A 85 8.29 -14.33 -14.56
C GLU A 85 7.31 -15.26 -15.32
N VAL A 86 6.22 -14.71 -15.88
CA VAL A 86 5.30 -15.45 -16.78
C VAL A 86 6.05 -15.95 -18.02
N ALA A 87 6.89 -15.10 -18.63
CA ALA A 87 7.69 -15.44 -19.80
C ALA A 87 8.66 -16.59 -19.51
N VAL A 88 9.36 -16.54 -18.36
CA VAL A 88 10.25 -17.61 -17.89
C VAL A 88 9.47 -18.90 -17.65
N ARG A 89 8.34 -18.84 -16.91
CA ARG A 89 7.54 -20.03 -16.55
C ARG A 89 6.86 -20.69 -17.75
N LEU A 90 6.48 -19.92 -18.77
CA LEU A 90 5.85 -20.43 -19.98
C LEU A 90 6.85 -20.72 -21.11
N GLY A 91 8.14 -20.39 -20.94
CA GLY A 91 9.16 -20.55 -21.98
C GLY A 91 8.89 -19.71 -23.23
N ILE A 92 8.25 -18.54 -23.09
CA ILE A 92 7.87 -17.66 -24.20
C ILE A 92 8.55 -16.29 -24.09
N SER A 93 8.62 -15.54 -25.18
CA SER A 93 9.13 -14.16 -25.12
C SER A 93 8.21 -13.24 -24.32
N GLU A 94 8.77 -12.21 -23.69
CA GLU A 94 7.99 -11.22 -22.93
C GLU A 94 6.92 -10.52 -23.77
N ARG A 95 7.20 -10.28 -25.07
CA ARG A 95 6.21 -9.72 -26.01
C ARG A 95 5.01 -10.66 -26.17
N HIS A 96 5.25 -11.97 -26.19
CA HIS A 96 4.21 -12.97 -26.26
C HIS A 96 3.46 -13.06 -24.92
N ALA A 97 4.16 -13.08 -23.79
CA ALA A 97 3.56 -13.08 -22.46
C ALA A 97 2.66 -11.85 -22.23
N ARG A 98 3.08 -10.66 -22.70
CA ARG A 98 2.25 -9.44 -22.66
C ARG A 98 0.98 -9.53 -23.51
N ARG A 99 1.04 -10.19 -24.66
CA ARG A 99 -0.14 -10.46 -25.51
C ARG A 99 -1.06 -11.52 -24.91
N LEU A 100 -0.50 -12.43 -24.12
CA LEU A 100 -1.22 -13.53 -23.48
C LEU A 100 -1.89 -13.10 -22.16
N ALA A 101 -1.32 -12.12 -21.46
CA ALA A 101 -1.84 -11.62 -20.18
C ALA A 101 -3.33 -11.24 -20.19
N PRO A 102 -3.88 -10.51 -21.20
CA PRO A 102 -5.32 -10.24 -21.26
C PRO A 102 -6.18 -11.51 -21.38
N LYS A 103 -5.67 -12.55 -22.04
CA LYS A 103 -6.39 -13.83 -22.25
C LYS A 103 -6.38 -14.71 -21.01
N LEU A 104 -5.40 -14.53 -20.13
CA LEU A 104 -5.22 -15.28 -18.89
C LEU A 104 -5.86 -14.56 -17.68
N GLY A 105 -6.71 -13.55 -17.91
CA GLY A 105 -7.31 -12.76 -16.84
C GLY A 105 -6.32 -11.86 -16.10
N GLY A 106 -5.20 -11.51 -16.75
CA GLY A 106 -4.21 -10.60 -16.19
C GLY A 106 -4.74 -9.19 -15.97
N GLN A 107 -4.18 -8.50 -14.99
CA GLN A 107 -4.52 -7.12 -14.65
C GLN A 107 -3.36 -6.18 -14.96
N LYS A 108 -3.69 -4.96 -15.39
CA LYS A 108 -2.69 -3.91 -15.62
C LYS A 108 -2.63 -2.99 -14.40
N ILE A 109 -1.51 -3.03 -13.68
CA ILE A 109 -1.26 -2.22 -12.47
C ILE A 109 -0.06 -1.32 -12.77
N ALA A 110 -0.23 0.01 -12.63
CA ALA A 110 0.82 1.00 -12.84
C ALA A 110 1.61 0.87 -14.17
N GLY A 111 0.95 0.45 -15.25
CA GLY A 111 1.59 0.29 -16.56
C GLY A 111 2.16 -1.11 -16.83
N SER A 112 2.30 -1.94 -15.80
CA SER A 112 2.79 -3.32 -15.89
C SER A 112 1.63 -4.31 -15.87
N TRP A 113 1.78 -5.41 -16.62
CA TRP A 113 0.83 -6.52 -16.58
C TRP A 113 1.22 -7.51 -15.50
N PHE A 114 0.22 -7.99 -14.77
CA PHE A 114 0.33 -9.00 -13.74
C PHE A 114 -0.66 -10.11 -14.06
N VAL A 115 -0.25 -11.37 -13.87
CA VAL A 115 -1.09 -12.53 -14.14
C VAL A 115 -1.18 -13.37 -12.88
N ASP A 116 -2.39 -13.82 -12.56
CA ASP A 116 -2.64 -14.71 -11.43
C ASP A 116 -1.90 -16.05 -11.64
N GLU A 117 -1.14 -16.51 -10.64
CA GLU A 117 -0.44 -17.79 -10.71
C GLU A 117 -1.37 -18.97 -10.98
N LEU A 118 -2.60 -18.94 -10.48
CA LEU A 118 -3.60 -19.98 -10.76
C LEU A 118 -3.95 -20.02 -12.26
N ALA A 119 -4.05 -18.87 -12.91
CA ALA A 119 -4.31 -18.80 -14.34
C ALA A 119 -3.13 -19.33 -15.19
N ILE A 120 -1.89 -19.14 -14.72
CA ILE A 120 -0.70 -19.71 -15.36
C ILE A 120 -0.72 -21.25 -15.23
N ARG A 121 -1.01 -21.78 -14.04
CA ARG A 121 -1.10 -23.22 -13.80
C ARG A 121 -2.22 -23.87 -14.61
N GLN A 122 -3.42 -23.29 -14.61
CA GLN A 122 -4.54 -23.77 -15.43
C GLN A 122 -4.22 -23.74 -16.93
N HIS A 123 -3.49 -22.73 -17.41
CA HIS A 123 -3.06 -22.68 -18.80
C HIS A 123 -2.01 -23.74 -19.16
N LEU A 124 -1.14 -24.11 -18.21
CA LEU A 124 -0.19 -25.22 -18.37
C LEU A 124 -0.89 -26.57 -18.35
N GLU A 125 -1.88 -26.76 -17.46
CA GLU A 125 -2.66 -27.99 -17.36
C GLU A 125 -3.59 -28.21 -18.57
N GLY A 126 -4.21 -27.15 -19.08
CA GLY A 126 -5.07 -27.20 -20.28
C GLY A 126 -4.34 -27.30 -21.62
N LYS A 127 -3.00 -27.43 -21.61
CA LYS A 127 -2.16 -27.58 -22.81
C LYS A 127 -1.68 -29.02 -23.06
N LYS A 128 -2.19 -30.01 -22.32
CA LYS A 128 -2.06 -31.43 -22.66
C LYS A 128 -3.17 -31.88 -23.61
#